data_AF-A0A2D8S7E7-F1
#
_entry.id   AF-A0A2D8S7E7-F1
#
_cell.length_a   1.000
_cell.length_b   1.000
_cell.length_c   1.000
_cell.angle_alpha   90.00
_cell.angle_beta   90.00
_cell.angle_gamma   90.00
#
_symmetry.space_group_name_H-M   'P 1'
#
loop_
_entity.id
_entity.type
_entity.pdbx_description
1 polymer ?
#
loop_
_entity_poly.entity_id
_entity_poly.type
_entity_poly.pdbx_seq_one_letter_code
_entity_poly.pdbx_strand_id
1 'polypeptide(L)' 'LGDIYKQGREIAFFHGYSAEGFIPNAPNAWGPQPYKGLVYFSDMNSGLYAVRFVDKKKKETD' A
#
# COMPACT_ATOMS: atom_id res chain seq x y z
N LEU A 1 6.43 -23.58 -4.73
CA LEU A 1 6.97 -22.50 -3.87
C LEU A 1 6.55 -21.17 -4.48
N GLY A 2 6.09 -20.20 -3.68
CA GLY A 2 5.86 -18.83 -4.18
C GLY A 2 4.45 -18.28 -3.98
N ASP A 3 3.48 -19.12 -3.61
CA ASP A 3 2.17 -18.63 -3.18
C ASP A 3 2.32 -18.07 -1.76
N ILE A 4 2.58 -16.76 -1.67
CA ILE A 4 2.77 -16.04 -0.41
C ILE A 4 1.47 -15.94 0.40
N TYR A 5 0.31 -16.03 -0.26
CA TYR A 5 -1.00 -16.04 0.39
C TYR A 5 -1.17 -17.34 1.18
N LYS A 6 -0.93 -18.50 0.55
CA LYS A 6 -1.00 -19.80 1.24
C LYS A 6 0.05 -19.98 2.34
N GLN A 7 1.10 -19.17 2.34
CA GLN A 7 2.14 -19.17 3.38
C GLN A 7 1.79 -18.27 4.57
N GLY A 8 0.67 -17.54 4.56
CA GLY A 8 0.32 -16.61 5.63
C GLY A 8 1.29 -15.43 5.75
N ARG A 9 1.95 -15.04 4.66
CA ARG A 9 2.94 -13.95 4.63
C ARG A 9 2.35 -12.60 4.26
N GLU A 10 1.09 -12.56 3.82
CA GLU A 10 0.36 -11.31 3.66
C GLU A 10 -0.08 -10.78 5.02
N ILE A 11 0.22 -9.51 5.29
CA ILE A 11 -0.13 -8.85 6.56
C ILE A 11 -1.13 -7.70 6.38
N ALA A 12 -1.24 -7.13 5.17
CA ALA A 12 -2.15 -6.05 4.81
C ALA A 12 -2.25 -5.90 3.29
N PHE A 13 -3.32 -5.24 2.83
CA PHE A 13 -3.51 -4.86 1.43
C PHE A 13 -3.92 -3.37 1.34
N PHE A 14 -3.38 -2.65 0.36
CA PHE A 14 -3.77 -1.27 0.03
C PHE A 14 -4.10 -1.15 -1.46
N HIS A 15 -5.27 -0.62 -1.79
CA HIS A 15 -5.68 -0.33 -3.17
C HIS A 15 -5.36 1.13 -3.52
N GLY A 16 -4.33 1.34 -4.34
CA GLY A 16 -3.92 2.66 -4.83
C GLY A 16 -4.77 3.21 -5.99
N TYR A 17 -6.09 2.99 -5.98
CA TYR A 17 -6.97 3.51 -7.04
C TYR A 17 -7.10 5.03 -6.94
N SER A 18 -6.87 5.71 -8.06
CA SER A 18 -7.10 7.14 -8.20
C SER A 18 -7.82 7.42 -9.52
N ALA A 19 -8.95 8.13 -9.44
CA ALA A 19 -9.70 8.57 -10.61
C ALA A 19 -8.99 9.70 -11.38
N GLU A 20 -8.12 10.46 -10.69
CA GLU A 20 -7.33 11.54 -11.28
C GLU A 20 -5.92 11.10 -11.72
N GLY A 21 -5.60 9.80 -11.66
CA GLY A 21 -4.31 9.26 -12.12
C GLY A 21 -4.11 9.40 -13.63
N PHE A 22 -2.84 9.30 -14.07
CA PHE A 22 -2.45 9.31 -15.49
C PHE A 22 -3.22 8.25 -16.30
N ILE A 23 -3.34 7.04 -15.73
CA ILE A 23 -4.32 6.04 -16.15
C ILE A 23 -5.30 5.85 -14.99
N PRO A 24 -6.58 6.26 -15.12
CA PRO A 24 -7.54 6.18 -14.03
C PRO A 24 -7.72 4.77 -13.48
N ASN A 25 -7.67 4.64 -12.15
CA ASN A 25 -7.90 3.40 -11.41
C ASN A 25 -7.03 2.20 -11.86
N ALA A 26 -5.83 2.46 -12.37
CA ALA A 26 -4.87 1.43 -12.76
C ALA A 26 -3.61 1.51 -11.89
N PRO A 27 -3.57 0.91 -10.69
CA PRO A 27 -2.41 0.99 -9.81
C PRO A 27 -1.21 0.29 -10.46
N ASN A 28 -0.06 0.94 -10.38
CA ASN A 28 1.24 0.42 -10.80
C ASN A 28 2.28 0.83 -9.75
N ALA A 29 2.11 0.27 -8.55
CA ALA A 29 2.93 0.54 -7.38
C ALA A 29 4.29 -0.17 -7.47
N TRP A 30 5.35 0.53 -7.11
CA TRP A 30 6.71 0.03 -7.08
C TRP A 30 7.48 0.53 -5.85
N GLY A 31 8.47 -0.25 -5.43
CA GLY A 31 9.45 0.15 -4.41
C GLY A 31 8.87 0.50 -3.04
N PRO A 32 8.08 -0.38 -2.38
CA PRO A 32 7.65 -0.13 -1.01
C PRO A 32 8.85 -0.04 -0.06
N GLN A 33 8.98 1.09 0.63
CA GLN A 33 10.07 1.40 1.53
C GLN A 33 9.53 1.78 2.92
N PRO A 34 9.71 0.92 3.94
CA PRO A 34 9.40 1.25 5.32
C PRO A 34 10.35 2.31 5.86
N TYR A 35 9.82 3.39 6.45
CA TYR A 35 10.60 4.42 7.13
C TYR A 35 9.79 5.15 8.20
N LYS A 36 10.33 5.21 9.43
CA LYS A 36 9.71 5.90 10.59
C LYS A 36 8.22 5.56 10.83
N GLY A 37 7.86 4.28 10.73
CA GLY A 37 6.49 3.80 10.97
C GLY A 37 5.52 4.01 9.82
N LEU A 38 5.99 4.54 8.69
CA LEU A 38 5.25 4.63 7.43
C LEU A 38 5.86 3.69 6.39
N VAL A 39 5.07 3.33 5.39
CA VAL A 39 5.51 2.64 4.18
C VAL A 39 5.27 3.59 3.01
N TYR A 40 6.36 4.00 2.37
CA TYR A 40 6.33 4.85 1.19
C TYR A 40 6.38 4.00 -0.06
N PHE A 41 5.65 4.35 -1.10
CA PHE A 41 5.77 3.71 -2.41
C PHE A 41 5.33 4.67 -3.50
N SER A 42 5.97 4.56 -4.65
CA SER A 42 5.59 5.29 -5.86
C SER A 42 4.63 4.45 -6.69
N ASP A 43 3.55 5.06 -7.15
CA ASP A 43 2.69 4.54 -8.20
C ASP A 43 2.90 5.37 -9.46
N MET A 44 3.21 4.69 -10.57
CA MET A 44 3.49 5.38 -11.84
C MET A 44 2.30 6.14 -12.40
N ASN A 45 1.08 5.76 -12.02
CA ASN A 45 -0.15 6.37 -12.52
C ASN A 45 -0.75 7.37 -11.52
N SER A 46 -0.57 7.18 -10.22
CA SER A 46 -1.23 8.00 -9.20
C SER A 46 -0.30 8.77 -8.24
N GLY A 47 1.03 8.62 -8.36
CA GLY A 47 2.00 9.42 -7.63
C GLY A 47 2.57 8.75 -6.38
N LEU A 48 2.95 9.54 -5.36
CA LEU A 48 3.61 9.04 -4.14
C LEU A 48 2.60 8.82 -3.01
N TYR A 49 2.66 7.64 -2.38
CA TYR A 49 1.87 7.31 -1.20
C TYR A 49 2.75 7.18 0.04
N ALA A 50 2.15 7.49 1.19
CA ALA A 50 2.69 7.19 2.51
C ALA A 50 1.56 6.56 3.34
N VAL A 51 1.67 5.28 3.65
CA VAL A 51 0.64 4.55 4.40
C VAL A 51 1.18 4.10 5.76
N ARG A 52 0.30 4.00 6.74
CA ARG A 52 0.61 3.45 8.05
C ARG A 52 -0.09 2.11 8.23
N PHE A 53 0.63 1.10 8.68
CA PHE A 53 -0.01 -0.13 9.12
C PHE A 53 -0.70 0.12 10.47
N VAL A 54 -2.01 -0.09 10.52
CA VAL A 54 -2.81 0.05 11.74
C VAL A 54 -3.36 -1.31 12.14
N ASP A 55 -3.21 -1.67 13.41
CA ASP A 55 -3.88 -2.86 13.96
C ASP A 55 -5.39 -2.60 14.01
N LYS A 56 -6.21 -3.62 13.79
CA LYS A 56 -7.69 -3.52 13.76
C LYS A 56 -8.27 -2.87 15.03
N LYS A 57 -7.53 -2.90 16.15
CA LYS A 57 -7.94 -2.33 17.44
C LYS A 57 -7.60 -0.84 17.61
N LYS A 58 -6.69 -0.28 16.82
CA LYS A 58 -6.18 1.08 17.01
C LYS A 58 -6.62 1.96 15.85
N LYS A 59 -7.62 2.82 16.07
CA LYS A 59 -8.01 3.83 15.08
C LYS A 59 -6.97 4.95 15.11
N GLU A 60 -6.72 5.55 13.97
CA GLU A 60 -5.71 6.61 13.80
C GLU A 60 -6.03 7.91 14.56
N THR A 61 -7.24 8.02 15.12
CA THR A 61 -7.74 9.18 15.87
C THR A 61 -7.62 9.08 17.40
N ASP A 62 -6.83 8.15 17.94
CA ASP A 62 -6.45 8.13 19.36
C ASP A 62 -5.23 9.01 19.65
#